data_AF-A0A351GRG0-F1
#
_entry.id   AF-A0A351GRG0-F1
#
_cell.length_a   1.000
_cell.length_b   1.000
_cell.length_c   1.000
_cell.angle_alpha   90.00
_cell.angle_beta   90.00
_cell.angle_gamma   90.00
#
_symmetry.space_group_name_H-M   'P 1'
#
loop_
_entity.id
_entity.type
_entity.pdbx_description
1 polymer ?
#
loop_
_entity_poly.entity_id
_entity_poly.type
_entity_poly.pdbx_seq_one_letter_code
_entity_poly.pdbx_strand_id
1 'polypeptide(L)'
;MRTLLSILIVCTVVGLAYWAYQENIKTQNALSQTEELQRDIGAARARLSVLRAEWAYLNRPDRLTDLVNLNYNRLHLTPLQAENFGTIDTIEFPYDNAFPLGELSDLVEVANREADQ
;
A
#
# COMPACT_ATOMS: atom_id res chain seq x y z
N MET A 1 14.82 -65.15 4.81
CA MET A 1 13.86 -64.34 4.02
C MET A 1 12.89 -63.55 4.88
N ARG A 2 12.09 -64.18 5.76
CA ARG A 2 11.07 -63.46 6.57
C ARG A 2 11.66 -62.37 7.49
N THR A 3 12.78 -62.63 8.14
CA THR A 3 13.45 -61.66 9.03
C THR A 3 13.97 -60.42 8.31
N LEU A 4 14.56 -60.57 7.13
CA LEU A 4 15.02 -59.44 6.31
C LEU A 4 13.85 -58.55 5.88
N LEU A 5 12.75 -59.16 5.43
CA LEU A 5 11.53 -58.42 5.06
C LEU A 5 10.91 -57.71 6.27
N SER A 6 10.87 -58.35 7.45
CA SER A 6 10.38 -57.71 8.66
C SER A 6 11.22 -56.51 9.08
N ILE A 7 12.56 -56.62 9.02
CA ILE A 7 13.46 -55.50 9.33
C ILE A 7 13.25 -54.36 8.35
N LEU A 8 13.17 -54.67 7.04
CA LEU A 8 12.92 -53.68 6.00
C LEU A 8 11.63 -52.90 6.28
N ILE A 9 10.53 -53.60 6.57
CA ILE A 9 9.23 -52.98 6.87
C ILE A 9 9.34 -52.08 8.11
N VAL A 10 9.97 -52.55 9.19
CA VAL A 10 10.15 -51.74 10.40
C VAL A 10 10.96 -50.48 10.09
N CYS A 11 12.06 -50.59 9.33
CA CYS A 11 12.84 -49.44 8.90
C CYS A 11 12.02 -48.46 8.06
N THR A 12 11.18 -48.95 7.14
CA THR A 12 10.29 -48.09 6.35
C THR A 12 9.28 -47.36 7.23
N VAL A 13 8.63 -48.05 8.17
CA VAL A 13 7.66 -47.45 9.10
C VAL A 13 8.32 -46.38 9.97
N VAL A 14 9.51 -46.67 10.52
CA VAL A 14 10.26 -45.69 11.33
C VAL A 14 10.68 -44.48 10.49
N GLY A 15 11.13 -44.69 9.25
CA GLY A 15 11.46 -43.61 8.33
C GLY A 15 10.26 -42.71 8.02
N LEU A 16 9.09 -43.30 7.78
CA LEU A 16 7.85 -42.55 7.55
C LEU A 16 7.39 -41.79 8.79
N ALA A 17 7.49 -42.39 9.98
CA ALA A 17 7.15 -41.73 11.24
C ALA A 17 8.05 -40.51 11.48
N TYR A 18 9.35 -40.64 11.23
CA TYR A 18 10.29 -39.52 11.33
C TYR A 18 9.97 -38.42 10.32
N TRP A 19 9.71 -38.77 9.06
CA TRP A 19 9.37 -37.81 8.02
C TRP A 19 8.08 -37.04 8.35
N ALA A 20 7.02 -37.74 8.80
CA ALA A 20 5.76 -37.12 9.18
C ALA A 20 5.91 -36.17 10.39
N TYR A 21 6.74 -36.54 11.37
CA TYR A 21 7.02 -35.68 12.52
C TYR A 21 7.76 -34.40 12.09
N GLN A 22 8.78 -34.54 11.24
CA GLN A 22 9.52 -33.39 10.72
C GLN A 22 8.62 -32.45 9.92
N GLU A 23 7.73 -33.00 9.09
CA GLU A 23 6.80 -32.21 8.29
C GLU A 23 5.80 -31.45 9.18
N ASN A 24 5.33 -32.08 10.26
CA ASN A 24 4.47 -31.43 11.25
C ASN A 24 5.17 -30.26 11.96
N ILE A 25 6.47 -30.37 12.26
CA ILE A 25 7.22 -29.25 12.85
C ILE A 25 7.30 -28.08 11.86
N LYS A 26 7.57 -28.35 10.58
CA LYS A 26 7.66 -27.28 9.57
C LYS A 26 6.34 -26.53 9.41
N THR A 27 5.22 -27.23 9.40
CA THR A 27 3.90 -26.60 9.29
C THR A 27 3.58 -25.77 10.52
N GLN A 28 3.87 -26.28 11.72
CA GLN A 28 3.69 -25.53 12.97
C GLN A 28 4.54 -24.26 13.02
N ASN A 29 5.80 -24.32 12.55
CA ASN A 29 6.68 -23.15 12.50
C ASN A 29 6.20 -22.08 11.50
N ALA A 30 5.64 -22.49 10.37
CA ALA A 30 5.07 -21.55 9.40
C ALA A 30 3.79 -20.90 9.94
N LEU A 31 2.97 -21.67 10.66
CA LEU A 31 1.77 -21.17 11.32
C LEU A 31 2.14 -20.15 12.41
N SER A 32 3.10 -20.46 13.28
CA SER A 32 3.51 -19.56 14.36
C SER A 32 4.07 -18.23 13.84
N GLN A 33 4.87 -18.27 12.76
CA GLN A 33 5.38 -17.06 12.10
C GLN A 33 4.24 -16.20 11.51
N THR A 34 3.24 -16.85 10.92
CA THR A 34 2.08 -16.14 10.36
C THR A 34 1.26 -15.48 11.45
N GLU A 35 1.02 -16.18 12.56
CA GLU A 35 0.33 -15.62 13.72
C GLU A 35 1.07 -14.42 14.33
N GLU A 36 2.40 -14.51 14.43
CA GLU A 36 3.23 -13.40 14.90
C GLU A 36 3.11 -12.18 13.98
N LEU A 37 3.26 -12.38 12.67
CA LEU A 37 3.12 -11.31 11.70
C LEU A 37 1.72 -10.68 11.73
N GLN A 38 0.66 -11.49 11.89
CA GLN A 38 -0.71 -10.98 12.02
C GLN A 38 -0.90 -10.13 13.28
N ARG A 39 -0.29 -10.51 14.41
CA ARG A 39 -0.30 -9.71 15.64
C ARG A 39 0.38 -8.36 15.41
N ASP A 40 1.55 -8.36 14.76
CA ASP A 40 2.30 -7.13 14.46
C ASP A 40 1.53 -6.21 13.51
N ILE A 41 0.90 -6.77 12.47
CA ILE A 41 0.02 -6.02 11.57
C ILE A 41 -1.14 -5.41 12.34
N GLY A 42 -1.75 -6.16 13.27
CA GLY A 42 -2.81 -5.66 14.14
C GLY A 42 -2.36 -4.45 14.97
N ALA A 43 -1.21 -4.56 15.63
CA ALA A 43 -0.62 -3.48 16.42
C ALA A 43 -0.29 -2.24 15.57
N ALA A 44 0.29 -2.43 14.39
CA ALA A 44 0.59 -1.35 13.45
C ALA A 44 -0.67 -0.63 12.96
N ARG A 45 -1.74 -1.38 12.65
CA ARG A 45 -3.04 -0.81 12.24
C ARG A 45 -3.69 -0.01 13.37
N ALA A 46 -3.63 -0.51 14.61
CA ALA A 46 -4.12 0.23 15.77
C ALA A 46 -3.36 1.56 15.92
N ARG A 47 -2.03 1.55 15.83
CA ARG A 47 -1.22 2.76 15.85
C ARG A 47 -1.60 3.73 14.72
N LEU A 48 -1.77 3.24 13.50
CA LEU A 48 -2.20 4.06 12.36
C LEU A 48 -3.57 4.72 12.58
N SER A 49 -4.52 4.03 13.22
CA SER A 49 -5.83 4.62 13.53
C SER A 49 -5.72 5.81 14.48
N VAL A 50 -4.85 5.73 15.49
CA VAL A 50 -4.59 6.84 16.42
C VAL A 50 -3.94 8.01 15.68
N LEU A 51 -2.89 7.76 14.89
CA LEU A 51 -2.21 8.81 14.13
C LEU A 51 -3.16 9.51 13.13
N ARG A 52 -4.08 8.77 12.50
CA ARG A 52 -5.10 9.37 11.63
C ARG A 52 -6.07 10.25 12.39
N ALA A 53 -6.47 9.85 13.60
CA ALA A 53 -7.31 10.66 14.45
C ALA A 53 -6.60 11.94 14.92
N GLU A 54 -5.32 11.83 15.31
CA GLU A 54 -4.49 12.98 15.64
C GLU A 54 -4.33 13.93 14.45
N TRP A 55 -4.05 13.39 13.26
CA TRP A 55 -3.94 14.19 12.05
C TRP A 55 -5.26 14.91 11.73
N ALA A 56 -6.40 14.22 11.84
CA ALA A 56 -7.71 14.83 11.62
C ALA A 56 -7.99 15.96 12.63
N TYR A 57 -7.65 15.75 13.90
CA TYR A 57 -7.77 16.78 14.92
C TYR A 57 -6.86 17.99 14.63
N LEU A 58 -5.61 17.75 14.24
CA LEU A 58 -4.65 18.81 13.95
C LEU A 58 -5.05 19.65 12.73
N ASN A 59 -5.64 19.01 11.72
CA ASN A 59 -6.06 19.63 10.45
C ASN A 59 -7.52 20.12 10.45
N ARG A 60 -8.18 20.19 11.61
CA ARG A 60 -9.54 20.75 11.68
C ARG A 60 -9.53 22.21 11.19
N PRO A 61 -10.36 22.60 10.20
CA PRO A 61 -10.30 23.92 9.56
C PRO A 61 -10.50 25.07 10.55
N ASP A 62 -11.38 24.90 11.54
CA ASP A 62 -11.62 25.89 12.59
C ASP A 62 -10.33 26.17 13.38
N ARG A 63 -9.63 25.11 13.80
CA ARG A 63 -8.36 25.22 14.55
C ARG A 63 -7.26 25.87 13.72
N LEU A 64 -7.17 25.54 12.43
CA LEU A 64 -6.19 26.16 11.54
C LEU A 64 -6.47 27.65 11.36
N THR A 65 -7.74 28.03 11.22
CA THR A 65 -8.17 29.44 11.15
C THR A 65 -7.81 30.20 12.42
N ASP A 66 -8.08 29.62 13.59
CA ASP A 66 -7.71 30.21 14.89
C ASP A 66 -6.20 30.41 15.02
N LEU A 67 -5.39 29.43 14.61
CA LEU A 67 -3.94 29.51 14.63
C LEU A 67 -3.38 30.57 13.68
N VAL A 68 -3.97 30.70 12.49
CA VAL A 68 -3.63 31.74 11.51
C VAL A 68 -3.94 33.12 12.07
N ASN A 69 -5.14 33.30 12.65
CA ASN A 69 -5.55 34.56 13.26
C ASN A 69 -4.61 34.97 14.40
N LEU A 70 -4.22 34.03 15.26
CA LEU A 70 -3.29 34.28 16.37
C LEU A 70 -1.89 34.71 15.86
N ASN A 71 -1.45 34.18 14.71
CA ASN A 71 -0.12 34.44 14.14
C ASN A 71 -0.16 35.39 12.93
N TYR A 72 -1.24 36.18 12.77
CA TYR A 72 -1.46 37.00 11.60
C TYR A 72 -0.29 37.96 11.31
N ASN A 73 0.27 38.59 12.35
CA ASN A 73 1.41 39.51 12.24
C ASN A 73 2.69 38.90 11.62
N ARG A 74 2.78 37.57 11.55
CA ARG A 74 3.92 36.86 10.95
C ARG A 74 3.56 36.20 9.64
N LEU A 75 2.38 35.57 9.59
CA LEU A 75 1.96 34.75 8.45
C LEU A 75 1.26 35.58 7.36
N HIS A 76 0.56 36.66 7.74
CA HIS A 76 -0.20 37.51 6.82
C HIS A 76 -1.18 36.71 5.93
N LEU A 77 -1.64 35.56 6.44
CA LEU A 77 -2.57 34.68 5.75
C LEU A 77 -4.00 35.11 6.05
N THR A 78 -4.84 35.10 5.02
CA THR A 78 -6.28 35.31 5.10
C THR A 78 -7.01 34.11 4.49
N PRO A 79 -8.27 33.84 4.89
CA PRO A 79 -9.08 32.82 4.25
C PRO A 79 -9.13 33.05 2.74
N LEU A 80 -9.10 31.96 1.97
CA LEU A 80 -9.18 32.03 0.53
C LEU A 80 -10.58 32.52 0.12
N GLN A 81 -10.67 33.67 -0.52
CA GLN A 81 -11.93 34.23 -1.03
C GLN A 81 -11.96 34.11 -2.57
N ALA A 82 -13.15 34.27 -3.16
CA ALA A 82 -13.32 34.14 -4.61
C ALA A 82 -12.46 35.17 -5.37
N GLU A 83 -12.24 36.34 -4.80
CA GLU A 83 -11.44 37.42 -5.37
C GLU A 83 -9.93 37.10 -5.37
N ASN A 84 -9.48 36.12 -4.57
CA ASN A 84 -8.09 35.68 -4.54
C ASN A 84 -7.75 34.76 -5.72
N PHE A 85 -8.75 34.23 -6.43
CA PHE A 85 -8.56 33.46 -7.65
C PHE A 85 -8.50 34.40 -8.86
N GLY A 86 -7.52 34.20 -9.73
CA GLY A 86 -7.45 34.91 -11.01
C GLY A 86 -8.60 34.52 -11.94
N THR A 87 -9.07 35.47 -12.75
CA THR A 87 -10.03 35.20 -13.82
C THR A 87 -9.38 34.37 -14.93
N ILE A 88 -10.14 33.51 -15.60
CA ILE A 88 -9.66 32.67 -16.71
C ILE A 88 -8.95 33.52 -17.79
N ASP A 89 -9.43 34.73 -18.04
CA ASP A 89 -8.85 35.68 -19.01
C ASP A 89 -7.44 36.18 -18.62
N THR A 90 -7.03 35.98 -17.37
CA THR A 90 -5.69 36.34 -16.85
C THR A 90 -4.70 35.17 -16.98
N ILE A 91 -5.19 33.98 -17.31
CA ILE A 91 -4.36 32.79 -17.53
C ILE A 91 -3.89 32.84 -18.99
N GLU A 92 -2.60 33.04 -19.20
CA GLU A 92 -2.00 32.91 -20.51
C GLU A 92 -2.07 31.45 -20.96
N PHE A 93 -3.07 31.12 -21.77
CA PHE A 93 -3.11 29.83 -22.43
C PHE A 93 -2.00 29.79 -23.47
N PRO A 94 -1.16 28.76 -23.49
CA PRO A 94 -0.26 28.53 -24.61
C PRO A 94 -1.10 28.54 -25.89
N TYR A 95 -0.87 29.50 -26.77
CA TYR A 95 -1.45 29.49 -28.10
C TYR A 95 -1.00 28.19 -28.78
N ASP A 96 -1.96 27.47 -29.37
CA ASP A 96 -1.73 26.30 -30.21
C ASP A 96 -1.01 26.73 -31.50
N ASN A 97 0.25 27.12 -31.35
CA ASN A 97 1.18 27.25 -32.45
C ASN A 97 1.96 25.94 -32.49
N ALA A 98 1.24 24.90 -32.90
CA ALA A 98 1.74 23.55 -33.08
C ALA A 98 2.33 22.96 -31.79
N PHE A 99 1.57 22.08 -31.13
CA PHE A 99 2.19 20.78 -30.86
C PHE A 99 2.88 20.37 -32.17
N PRO A 100 4.21 20.21 -32.22
CA PRO A 100 4.81 19.56 -33.36
C PRO A 100 4.37 18.10 -33.25
N LEU A 101 3.18 17.80 -33.76
CA LEU A 101 2.88 16.53 -34.40
C LEU A 101 3.67 16.44 -35.73
N GLY A 102 4.87 17.04 -35.75
CA GLY A 102 5.89 16.85 -36.76
C GLY A 102 6.35 15.43 -36.60
N GLU A 103 5.76 14.57 -37.42
CA GLU A 103 6.01 13.14 -37.50
C GLU A 103 5.74 12.40 -36.19
N LEU A 104 4.48 11.99 -36.00
CA LEU A 104 4.15 10.82 -35.21
C LEU A 104 4.73 9.55 -35.88
N SER A 105 6.06 9.47 -35.97
CA SER A 105 6.81 8.35 -36.53
C SER A 105 6.84 7.15 -35.58
N ASP A 106 6.53 7.38 -34.29
CA ASP A 106 6.48 6.35 -33.27
C ASP A 106 5.13 6.35 -32.54
N LEU A 107 4.04 6.28 -33.32
CA LEU A 107 2.73 6.00 -32.77
C LEU A 107 2.68 4.52 -32.37
N VAL A 108 3.04 4.21 -31.12
CA VAL A 108 2.81 2.88 -30.56
C VAL A 108 1.31 2.70 -30.36
N GLU A 109 0.67 1.97 -31.27
CA GLU A 109 -0.69 1.49 -31.12
C GLU A 109 -0.73 0.53 -29.92
N VAL A 110 -1.17 1.04 -28.77
CA VAL A 110 -1.53 0.20 -27.63
C VAL A 110 -2.88 -0.43 -27.97
N ALA A 111 -2.84 -1.54 -28.69
CA ALA A 111 -3.99 -2.42 -28.81
C ALA A 111 -4.42 -2.79 -27.39
N ASN A 112 -5.59 -2.31 -26.98
CA ASN A 112 -6.30 -2.90 -25.87
C ASN A 112 -6.42 -4.39 -26.19
N ARG A 113 -5.68 -5.22 -25.44
CA ARG A 113 -5.99 -6.64 -25.36
C ARG A 113 -7.35 -6.72 -24.68
N GLU A 114 -8.40 -6.71 -25.50
CA GLU A 114 -9.72 -7.13 -25.09
C GLU A 114 -9.57 -8.50 -24.45
N ALA A 115 -9.96 -8.54 -23.19
CA ALA A 115 -10.08 -9.76 -22.42
C ALA A 115 -11.11 -10.67 -23.11
N ASP A 116 -10.69 -11.91 -23.32
CA ASP A 116 -11.50 -13.13 -23.30
C ASP A 116 -12.84 -13.15 -24.06
N GLN A 117 -12.87 -13.91 -25.16
CA GLN A 117 -13.70 -15.12 -25.30
C GLN A 117 -13.31 -15.97 -26.50
#